data_AF-A0A9D6T3X3-F1
#
_entry.id   AF-A0A9D6T3X3-F1
#
_cell.length_a   1.000
_cell.length_b   1.000
_cell.length_c   1.000
_cell.angle_alpha   90.00
_cell.angle_beta   90.00
_cell.angle_gamma   90.00
#
_symmetry.space_group_name_H-M   'P 1'
#
loop_
_entity.id
_entity.type
_entity.pdbx_description
1 polymer ?
#
loop_
_entity_poly.entity_id
_entity_poly.type
_entity_poly.pdbx_seq_one_letter_code
_entity_poly.pdbx_strand_id
1 'polypeptide(L)' 'MLDKLDDWPRHQIASAFDHVANGDYRWFDCYWFCACDPSGSVALVTGIGVYNNMNVLDAQACPRRHVEAYRSRGGP' A
#
# COMPACT_ATOMS: atom_id res chain seq x y z
N MET A 1 17.95 -17.36 -9.06
CA MET A 1 18.38 -16.04 -9.58
C MET A 1 17.29 -15.08 -9.16
N LEU A 2 17.63 -13.95 -8.53
CA LEU A 2 16.65 -12.90 -8.29
C LEU A 2 16.27 -12.30 -9.65
N ASP A 3 14.99 -12.26 -9.96
CA ASP A 3 14.48 -11.68 -11.19
C ASP A 3 14.23 -10.18 -11.05
N LYS A 4 13.78 -9.54 -12.14
CA LYS A 4 13.53 -8.08 -12.17
C LYS A 4 12.32 -7.65 -11.34
N LEU A 5 11.43 -8.57 -11.00
CA LEU A 5 10.22 -8.30 -10.24
C LEU A 5 10.50 -8.32 -8.72
N ASP A 6 11.57 -8.98 -8.29
CA ASP A 6 12.01 -9.00 -6.88
C ASP A 6 12.33 -7.61 -6.30
N ASP A 7 12.67 -6.64 -7.17
CA ASP A 7 12.93 -5.24 -6.77
C ASP A 7 11.64 -4.41 -6.58
N TRP A 8 10.47 -4.98 -6.86
CA TRP A 8 9.19 -4.28 -6.75
C TRP A 8 8.41 -4.70 -5.51
N PRO A 9 7.64 -3.78 -4.91
CA PRO A 9 6.79 -4.08 -3.76
C PRO A 9 5.58 -4.92 -4.19
N ARG A 10 5.79 -6.20 -4.46
CA ARG A 10 4.80 -7.16 -4.92
C ARG A 10 4.67 -8.26 -3.87
N HIS A 11 3.45 -8.66 -3.54
CA HIS A 11 3.21 -9.74 -2.59
C HIS A 11 3.68 -11.06 -3.18
N GLN A 12 4.63 -11.71 -2.52
CA GLN A 12 5.22 -12.97 -2.95
C GLN A 12 5.28 -14.01 -1.84
N ILE A 13 5.35 -15.27 -2.25
CA ILE A 13 5.73 -16.38 -1.38
C ILE A 13 7.25 -16.40 -1.19
N ALA A 14 7.76 -17.25 -0.31
CA ALA A 14 9.20 -17.39 -0.09
C ALA A 14 9.91 -18.18 -1.22
N SER A 15 9.80 -17.69 -2.46
CA SER A 15 10.47 -18.20 -3.66
C SER A 15 10.82 -17.05 -4.60
N ALA A 16 11.55 -17.32 -5.68
CA ALA A 16 11.73 -16.33 -6.74
C ALA A 16 10.38 -16.00 -7.44
N PHE A 17 10.31 -14.83 -8.06
CA PHE A 17 9.18 -14.34 -8.86
C PHE A 17 9.10 -14.98 -10.27
N ASP A 18 9.58 -16.22 -10.43
CA ASP A 18 9.62 -16.94 -11.70
C ASP A 18 8.40 -17.83 -11.97
N HIS A 19 7.47 -17.90 -11.03
CA HIS A 19 6.24 -18.68 -11.16
C HIS A 19 5.07 -18.11 -10.34
N VAL A 20 3.85 -18.56 -10.66
CA VAL A 20 2.63 -18.25 -9.90
C VAL A 20 2.30 -19.42 -8.99
N ALA A 21 2.18 -19.16 -7.70
CA ALA A 21 1.85 -20.19 -6.70
C ALA A 21 0.37 -20.64 -6.77
N ASN A 22 -0.55 -19.69 -6.95
CA ASN A 22 -1.98 -19.95 -7.13
C ASN A 22 -2.65 -18.77 -7.85
N GLY A 23 -3.82 -19.01 -8.45
CA GLY A 23 -4.61 -18.01 -9.16
C GLY A 23 -5.84 -17.53 -8.39
N ASP A 24 -5.83 -17.58 -7.05
CA ASP A 24 -6.99 -17.19 -6.24
C ASP A 24 -7.41 -15.74 -6.56
N TYR A 25 -8.71 -15.52 -6.76
CA TYR A 25 -9.27 -14.20 -7.05
C TYR A 25 -9.03 -13.19 -5.90
N ARG A 26 -8.69 -13.67 -4.71
CA ARG A 26 -8.34 -12.85 -3.54
C ARG A 26 -6.86 -12.51 -3.45
N TRP A 27 -6.03 -12.94 -4.40
CA TRP A 27 -4.63 -12.51 -4.44
C TRP A 27 -4.50 -11.13 -5.11
N PHE A 28 -3.89 -10.19 -4.39
CA PHE A 28 -3.66 -8.83 -4.88
C PHE A 28 -2.45 -8.17 -4.23
N ASP A 29 -1.86 -7.21 -4.94
CA ASP A 29 -0.90 -6.29 -4.37
C ASP A 29 -1.65 -5.11 -3.75
N CYS A 30 -1.42 -4.83 -2.46
CA CYS A 30 -2.05 -3.73 -1.74
C CYS A 30 -1.04 -2.61 -1.47
N TYR A 31 -1.31 -1.43 -2.02
CA TYR A 31 -0.50 -0.24 -1.82
C TYR A 31 -1.23 0.76 -0.95
N TRP A 32 -0.60 1.19 0.15
CA TRP A 32 -1.15 2.20 1.06
C TRP A 32 -0.24 3.42 1.10
N PHE A 33 -0.81 4.58 0.79
CA PHE A 33 -0.16 5.88 0.89
C PHE A 33 -0.84 6.75 1.96
N CYS A 34 -0.03 7.41 2.78
CA CYS A 34 -0.47 8.39 3.77
C CYS A 34 0.22 9.73 3.49
N ALA A 35 -0.56 10.80 3.46
CA ALA A 35 -0.05 12.16 3.42
C ALA A 35 -0.75 12.99 4.49
N CYS A 36 -0.02 13.86 5.17
CA CYS A 36 -0.59 14.82 6.10
C CYS A 36 0.13 16.17 5.98
N ASP A 37 -0.63 17.25 6.14
CA ASP A 37 -0.04 18.57 6.37
C ASP A 37 0.58 18.59 7.78
N PRO A 38 1.87 18.96 7.94
CA PRO A 38 2.51 19.11 9.24
C PRO A 38 1.76 20.05 10.21
N SER A 39 0.95 20.99 9.70
CA SER A 39 0.11 21.86 10.53
C SER A 39 -1.14 21.16 11.10
N GLY A 40 -1.49 19.97 10.60
CA GLY A 40 -2.70 19.24 10.95
C GLY A 40 -3.96 19.69 10.20
N SER A 41 -3.86 20.57 9.21
CA SER A 41 -5.04 21.08 8.50
C SER A 41 -5.77 19.98 7.70
N VAL A 42 -5.03 19.03 7.12
CA VAL A 42 -5.55 17.96 6.28
C VAL A 42 -4.68 16.69 6.38
N ALA A 43 -5.31 15.53 6.24
CA ALA A 43 -4.63 14.28 5.95
C ALA A 43 -5.39 13.48 4.89
N LEU A 44 -4.67 12.62 4.17
CA LEU A 44 -5.18 11.68 3.21
C LEU A 44 -4.57 10.31 3.50
N VAL A 45 -5.44 9.33 3.69
CA VAL A 45 -5.11 7.91 3.58
C VAL A 45 -5.73 7.42 2.28
N THR A 46 -4.92 6.87 1.39
CA THR A 46 -5.41 6.30 0.13
C THR A 46 -4.79 4.93 -0.10
N GLY A 47 -5.53 4.04 -0.75
CA GLY A 47 -5.07 2.69 -1.08
C GLY A 47 -5.44 2.30 -2.50
N ILE A 48 -4.63 1.42 -3.10
CA ILE A 48 -4.84 0.81 -4.42
C ILE A 48 -4.61 -0.69 -4.30
N GLY A 49 -5.57 -1.49 -4.77
CA GLY A 49 -5.44 -2.94 -4.93
C GLY A 49 -5.23 -3.32 -6.40
N VAL A 50 -4.21 -4.14 -6.67
CA VAL A 50 -3.90 -4.65 -8.01
C VAL A 50 -4.13 -6.15 -8.07
N TYR A 51 -5.16 -6.55 -8.82
CA TYR A 51 -5.54 -7.95 -9.03
C TYR A 51 -5.09 -8.40 -10.41
N ASN A 52 -3.81 -8.78 -10.56
CA ASN A 52 -3.22 -9.07 -11.87
C ASN A 52 -3.92 -10.24 -12.58
N ASN A 53 -4.42 -11.23 -11.84
CA ASN A 53 -5.14 -12.40 -12.39
C ASN A 53 -6.58 -12.09 -12.85
N MET A 54 -7.19 -11.02 -12.33
CA MET A 54 -8.54 -10.60 -12.69
C MET A 54 -8.57 -9.41 -13.65
N ASN A 55 -7.42 -8.79 -13.91
CA ASN A 55 -7.32 -7.54 -14.65
C ASN A 55 -8.20 -6.44 -14.02
N VAL A 56 -8.17 -6.35 -12.68
CA VAL A 56 -8.93 -5.38 -11.89
C VAL A 56 -7.99 -4.50 -11.07
N LEU A 57 -8.34 -3.23 -10.99
CA LEU A 57 -7.81 -2.27 -10.04
C LEU A 57 -8.95 -1.75 -9.18
N ASP A 58 -8.75 -1.68 -7.87
CA ASP A 58 -9.62 -0.93 -6.96
C ASP A 58 -8.85 0.18 -6.25
N ALA A 59 -9.59 1.12 -5.66
CA ALA A 59 -8.99 2.21 -4.91
C ALA A 59 -9.92 2.69 -3.81
N GLN A 60 -9.32 3.16 -2.72
CA GLN A 60 -10.01 3.87 -1.64
C GLN A 60 -9.30 5.18 -1.33
N ALA A 61 -10.07 6.20 -0.94
CA ALA A 61 -9.55 7.47 -0.46
C ALA A 61 -10.34 7.92 0.78
N CYS A 62 -9.62 8.28 1.83
CA CYS A 62 -10.16 8.77 3.10
C CYS A 62 -9.50 10.13 3.42
N PRO A 63 -9.98 11.23 2.80
CA PRO A 63 -9.54 12.57 3.16
C PRO A 63 -10.14 12.98 4.51
N ARG A 64 -9.35 13.67 5.32
CA ARG A 64 -9.75 14.20 6.63
C ARG A 64 -9.32 15.66 6.74
N ARG A 65 -10.20 16.51 7.25
CA ARG A 65 -9.89 17.90 7.63
C ARG A 65 -9.71 17.97 9.15
N HIS A 66 -8.90 18.93 9.60
CA HIS A 66 -8.65 19.20 11.03
C HIS A 66 -8.21 17.94 11.77
N VAL A 67 -7.05 17.43 11.37
CA VAL A 67 -6.45 16.24 11.98
C VAL A 67 -5.57 16.69 13.13
N GLU A 68 -5.90 16.25 14.33
CA GLU A 68 -5.05 16.46 15.49
C GLU A 68 -3.77 15.65 15.29
N ALA A 69 -2.68 16.33 14.95
CA ALA A 69 -1.38 15.69 14.86
C ALA A 69 -0.96 15.27 16.26
N TYR A 70 -0.89 13.96 16.51
CA TYR A 70 -0.26 13.43 17.72
C TYR A 70 1.22 13.82 17.69
N ARG A 71 1.55 14.99 18.25
CA ARG A 71 2.92 15.37 18.51
C ARG A 71 3.39 14.50 19.66
N SER A 72 4.36 13.61 19.40
CA SER A 72 5.17 13.06 20.47
C SER A 72 5.70 14.26 21.25
N ARG A 73 5.22 14.46 22.48
CA ARG A 73 5.79 15.46 23.39
C ARG A 73 7.28 15.16 23.41
N GLY A 74 8.10 16.10 22.93
CA GLY A 74 9.53 16.03 23.13
C GLY A 74 9.75 15.83 24.61
N GLY A 75 10.25 14.65 24.97
CA GLY A 75 10.72 14.38 26.32
C GLY A 75 11.95 15.26 26.60
N PRO A 76 12.16 15.62 27.88
CA PRO A 76 13.28 16.47 28.30
C PRO A 76 14.64 15.89 27.93
#